data_AF-A0A957R0S0-F1
#
_entry.id   AF-A0A957R0S0-F1
#
_cell.length_a   1.000
_cell.length_b   1.000
_cell.length_c   1.000
_cell.angle_alpha   90.00
_cell.angle_beta   90.00
_cell.angle_gamma   90.00
#
_symmetry.space_group_name_H-M   'P 1'
#
loop_
_entity.id
_entity.type
_entity.pdbx_description
1 polymer ?
#
loop_
_entity_poly.entity_id
_entity_poly.type
_entity_poly.pdbx_seq_one_letter_code
_entity_poly.pdbx_strand_id
1 'polypeptide(L)'
;MSDTPEEKEPAITIEQISAAEALIDLNFTDEERAQMRQRLSEQVAMYSKLRDVALPNHVPPAQIFDPRPAGMALPTGPDMVGLSKTGEVQRPDDLEDVAFWPVTKLARLIESRQVSSLELTEMYLARLKKYDPHLRCVVTLTEELARQQAAQADAEIAAGNYRGRLHGIPWGAKDLLAVKGYKTTWGAMPYKDQVINQNATVVER
;
A
#
# COMPACT_ATOMS: atom_id res chain seq x y z
N MET A 1 -14.72 49.52 12.93
CA MET A 1 -14.91 49.06 11.54
C MET A 1 -13.55 49.15 10.88
N SER A 2 -12.80 48.06 10.94
CA SER A 2 -11.45 47.94 10.39
C SER A 2 -11.55 47.13 9.11
N ASP A 3 -11.25 47.78 7.99
CA ASP A 3 -11.16 47.17 6.67
C ASP A 3 -10.25 45.94 6.71
N THR A 4 -10.81 44.79 6.35
CA THR A 4 -10.03 43.59 6.04
C THR A 4 -9.65 43.70 4.57
N PRO A 5 -8.36 43.59 4.18
CA PRO A 5 -8.02 43.57 2.77
C PRO A 5 -8.59 42.29 2.15
N GLU A 6 -9.39 42.41 1.10
CA GLU A 6 -9.75 41.28 0.25
C GLU A 6 -8.46 40.64 -0.30
N GLU A 7 -8.07 39.48 0.23
CA GLU A 7 -7.02 38.65 -0.35
C GLU A 7 -7.49 38.13 -1.72
N LYS A 8 -7.06 38.80 -2.79
CA LYS A 8 -7.09 38.20 -4.13
C LYS A 8 -6.00 37.13 -4.19
N GLU A 9 -6.40 35.86 -4.10
CA GLU A 9 -5.52 34.73 -4.40
C GLU A 9 -4.94 34.85 -5.82
N PRO A 10 -3.63 34.60 -6.04
CA PRO A 10 -3.07 34.55 -7.37
C PRO A 10 -3.51 33.25 -8.04
N ALA A 11 -4.53 33.30 -8.89
CA ALA A 11 -4.92 32.18 -9.73
C ALA A 11 -3.80 31.89 -10.75
N ILE A 12 -3.19 30.71 -10.68
CA ILE A 12 -2.24 30.27 -11.71
C ILE A 12 -2.98 30.17 -13.05
N THR A 13 -2.41 30.78 -14.08
CA THR A 13 -2.98 30.82 -15.42
C THR A 13 -2.44 29.69 -16.29
N ILE A 14 -3.16 29.33 -17.36
CA ILE A 14 -2.73 28.26 -18.27
C ILE A 14 -1.45 28.67 -19.00
N GLU A 15 -1.32 29.96 -19.31
CA GLU A 15 -0.14 30.55 -19.94
C GLU A 15 1.10 30.42 -19.06
N GLN A 16 0.95 30.59 -17.74
CA GLN A 16 2.04 30.37 -16.79
C GLN A 16 2.48 28.90 -16.73
N ILE A 17 1.53 27.96 -16.81
CA ILE A 17 1.84 26.52 -16.86
C ILE A 17 2.60 26.21 -18.16
N SER A 18 2.09 26.68 -19.30
CA SER A 18 2.71 26.50 -20.61
C SER A 18 4.12 27.11 -20.68
N ALA A 19 4.35 28.27 -20.07
CA ALA A 19 5.68 28.87 -20.03
C ALA A 19 6.67 28.06 -19.16
N ALA A 20 6.19 27.43 -18.08
CA ALA A 20 7.03 26.64 -17.18
C ALA A 20 7.40 25.27 -17.74
N GLU A 21 6.55 24.68 -18.59
CA GLU A 21 6.77 23.39 -19.27
C GLU A 21 8.12 23.32 -19.99
N ALA A 22 8.47 24.38 -20.72
CA ALA A 22 9.72 24.47 -21.48
C ALA A 22 10.97 24.45 -20.59
N LEU A 23 10.88 24.90 -19.34
CA LEU A 23 12.01 24.92 -18.41
C LEU A 23 12.36 23.53 -17.87
N ILE A 24 11.43 22.59 -17.95
CA ILE A 24 11.54 21.24 -17.38
C ILE A 24 11.44 20.14 -18.45
N ASP A 25 11.50 20.51 -19.74
CA ASP A 25 11.42 19.61 -20.90
C ASP A 25 10.16 18.72 -20.90
N LEU A 26 9.02 19.30 -20.51
CA LEU A 26 7.71 18.65 -20.57
C LEU A 26 6.82 19.34 -21.58
N ASN A 27 5.81 18.62 -22.07
CA ASN A 27 4.78 19.15 -22.95
C ASN A 27 3.42 18.59 -22.52
N PHE A 28 2.47 19.47 -22.21
CA PHE A 28 1.10 19.07 -21.87
C PHE A 28 0.11 19.53 -22.93
N THR A 29 -1.03 18.85 -23.02
CA THR A 29 -2.20 19.31 -23.77
C THR A 29 -2.95 20.41 -23.00
N ASP A 30 -3.81 21.16 -23.68
CA ASP A 30 -4.62 22.20 -23.02
C ASP A 30 -5.57 21.62 -21.97
N GLU A 31 -6.06 20.39 -22.18
CA GLU A 31 -6.88 19.66 -21.22
C GLU A 31 -6.08 19.30 -19.96
N GLU A 32 -4.85 18.80 -20.11
CA GLU A 32 -3.95 18.50 -18.98
C GLU A 32 -3.57 19.76 -18.22
N ARG A 33 -3.30 20.88 -18.92
CA ARG A 33 -3.05 22.19 -18.29
C ARG A 33 -4.24 22.66 -17.47
N ALA A 34 -5.45 22.54 -18.01
CA ALA A 34 -6.68 22.89 -17.32
C ALA A 34 -6.90 22.03 -16.06
N GLN A 35 -6.61 20.74 -16.12
CA GLN A 35 -6.69 19.83 -14.96
C GLN A 35 -5.66 20.18 -13.88
N MET A 36 -4.42 20.53 -14.27
CA MET A 36 -3.37 20.91 -13.32
C MET A 36 -3.64 22.25 -12.62
N ARG A 37 -4.29 23.19 -13.30
CA ARG A 37 -4.50 24.57 -12.83
C ARG A 37 -5.10 24.66 -11.42
N GLN A 38 -6.11 23.84 -11.14
CA GLN A 38 -6.76 23.84 -9.82
C GLN A 38 -5.76 23.45 -8.73
N ARG A 39 -5.08 22.31 -8.90
CA ARG A 39 -4.11 21.80 -7.93
C ARG A 39 -2.92 22.76 -7.75
N LEU A 40 -2.44 23.39 -8.81
CA LEU A 40 -1.34 24.37 -8.73
C LEU A 40 -1.76 25.62 -7.96
N SER A 41 -2.98 26.12 -8.19
CA SER A 41 -3.52 27.25 -7.41
C SER A 41 -3.64 26.91 -5.93
N GLU A 42 -4.17 25.73 -5.60
CA GLU A 42 -4.24 25.22 -4.22
C GLU A 42 -2.84 25.12 -3.57
N GLN A 43 -1.83 24.65 -4.31
CA GLN A 43 -0.45 24.57 -3.83
C GLN A 43 0.15 25.94 -3.57
N VAL A 44 -0.05 26.92 -4.47
CA VAL A 44 0.44 28.29 -4.29
C VAL A 44 -0.19 28.91 -3.04
N ALA A 45 -1.50 28.77 -2.86
CA ALA A 45 -2.19 29.24 -1.65
C ALA A 45 -1.64 28.57 -0.39
N MET A 46 -1.39 27.25 -0.43
CA MET A 46 -0.75 26.52 0.67
C MET A 46 0.67 27.05 0.97
N TYR A 47 1.49 27.27 -0.05
CA TYR A 47 2.85 27.79 0.14
C TYR A 47 2.86 29.22 0.68
N SER A 48 1.92 30.07 0.26
CA SER A 48 1.76 31.41 0.84
C SER A 48 1.47 31.32 2.34
N LYS A 49 0.48 30.51 2.73
CA LYS A 49 0.17 30.25 4.16
C LYS A 49 1.37 29.73 4.94
N LEU A 50 2.19 28.85 4.35
CA LEU A 50 3.41 28.35 4.98
C LEU A 50 4.50 29.43 5.13
N ARG A 51 4.62 30.33 4.15
CA ARG A 51 5.58 31.45 4.20
C ARG A 51 5.19 32.52 5.21
N ASP A 52 3.89 32.67 5.48
CA ASP A 52 3.39 33.58 6.52
C ASP A 52 3.73 33.10 7.94
N VAL A 53 4.10 31.82 8.10
CA VAL A 53 4.61 31.29 9.37
C VAL A 53 6.05 31.77 9.58
N ALA A 54 6.21 32.78 10.45
CA ALA A 54 7.52 33.27 10.85
C ALA A 54 8.29 32.20 11.67
N LEU A 55 9.30 31.58 11.06
CA LEU A 55 10.23 30.65 11.69
C LEU A 55 11.62 31.31 11.79
N PRO A 56 12.02 31.81 12.97
CA PRO A 56 13.35 32.40 13.13
C PRO A 56 14.47 31.40 12.83
N ASN A 57 15.57 31.86 12.21
CA ASN A 57 16.72 31.01 11.84
C ASN A 57 17.39 30.26 13.02
N HIS A 58 17.12 30.67 14.26
CA HIS A 58 17.62 30.01 15.47
C HIS A 58 16.71 28.87 15.96
N VAL A 59 15.53 28.69 15.36
CA VAL A 59 14.67 27.54 15.63
C VAL A 59 15.28 26.33 14.91
N PRO A 60 15.76 25.30 15.63
CA PRO A 60 16.28 24.11 14.98
C PRO A 60 15.16 23.41 14.20
N PRO A 61 15.47 22.71 13.09
CA PRO A 61 14.48 21.85 12.44
C PRO A 61 13.98 20.80 13.43
N ALA A 62 12.78 20.25 13.20
CA ALA A 62 12.24 19.19 14.06
C ALA A 62 13.23 18.01 14.12
N GLN A 63 13.93 17.87 15.24
CA GLN A 63 14.88 16.77 15.46
C GLN A 63 14.19 15.51 15.98
N ILE A 64 12.96 15.66 16.46
CA ILE A 64 12.14 14.59 17.03
C ILE A 64 10.79 14.67 16.33
N PHE A 65 10.46 13.62 15.58
CA PHE A 65 9.11 13.42 15.10
C PHE A 65 8.29 12.81 16.23
N ASP A 66 7.36 13.60 16.75
CA ASP A 66 6.40 13.15 17.75
C ASP A 66 5.02 13.00 17.10
N PRO A 67 4.58 11.76 16.78
CA PRO A 67 3.30 11.53 16.14
C PRO A 67 2.09 11.72 17.07
N ARG A 68 2.32 12.05 18.36
CA ARG A 68 1.25 12.17 19.35
C ARG A 68 0.42 13.44 19.09
N PRO A 69 -0.92 13.34 18.97
CA PRO A 69 -1.80 14.50 19.05
C PRO A 69 -1.56 15.30 20.33
N ALA A 70 -1.77 16.62 20.28
CA ALA A 70 -1.61 17.48 21.44
C ALA A 70 -2.43 16.98 22.64
N GLY A 71 -1.77 16.76 23.78
CA GLY A 71 -2.39 16.25 25.00
C GLY A 71 -2.51 14.71 25.10
N MET A 72 -2.08 13.96 24.08
CA MET A 72 -2.08 12.49 24.14
C MET A 72 -0.85 11.96 24.89
N ALA A 73 -1.08 11.26 26.01
CA ALA A 73 -0.07 10.43 26.66
C ALA A 73 0.02 9.06 25.97
N LEU A 74 1.23 8.50 25.83
CA LEU A 74 1.37 7.12 25.36
C LEU A 74 0.93 6.16 26.46
N PRO A 75 0.23 5.06 26.10
CA PRO A 75 0.00 3.98 27.06
C PRO A 75 1.35 3.46 27.56
N THR A 76 1.46 3.30 28.88
CA THR A 76 2.62 2.70 29.53
C THR A 76 2.28 1.26 29.93
N GLY A 77 3.24 0.34 29.75
CA GLY A 77 3.06 -1.08 30.05
C GLY A 77 3.44 -1.98 28.88
N PRO A 78 3.37 -3.30 29.06
CA PRO A 78 3.60 -4.24 27.98
C PRO A 78 2.49 -4.11 26.92
N ASP A 79 2.87 -4.10 25.65
CA ASP A 79 1.90 -4.20 24.56
C ASP A 79 1.10 -5.49 24.70
N MET A 80 -0.22 -5.35 24.89
CA MET A 80 -1.14 -6.48 24.85
C MET A 80 -1.80 -6.52 23.48
N VAL A 81 -1.37 -7.49 22.65
CA VAL A 81 -2.04 -7.75 21.38
C VAL A 81 -3.34 -8.51 21.66
N GLY A 82 -4.44 -7.76 21.78
CA GLY A 82 -5.79 -8.32 21.83
C GLY A 82 -6.32 -8.55 20.41
N LEU A 83 -6.60 -9.81 20.06
CA LEU A 83 -7.26 -10.11 18.79
C LEU A 83 -8.71 -9.63 18.84
N SER A 84 -9.08 -8.75 17.91
CA SER A 84 -10.47 -8.30 17.73
C SER A 84 -11.39 -9.49 17.45
N LYS A 85 -12.58 -9.57 18.05
CA LYS A 85 -13.51 -10.66 17.74
C LYS A 85 -13.96 -10.55 16.29
N THR A 86 -13.67 -11.56 15.47
CA THR A 86 -14.29 -11.72 14.16
C THR A 86 -15.60 -12.46 14.37
N GLY A 87 -16.70 -11.97 13.79
CA GLY A 87 -17.98 -12.68 13.81
C GLY A 87 -17.91 -14.03 13.11
N GLU A 88 -18.99 -14.81 13.18
CA GLU A 88 -19.11 -16.01 12.36
C GLU A 88 -19.07 -15.62 10.88
N VAL A 89 -18.26 -16.35 10.12
CA VAL A 89 -18.14 -16.20 8.67
C VAL A 89 -18.68 -17.50 8.08
N GLN A 90 -19.43 -17.41 7.00
CA GLN A 90 -19.91 -18.57 6.25
C GLN A 90 -19.23 -18.59 4.88
N ARG A 91 -19.04 -19.78 4.32
CA ARG A 91 -18.59 -19.96 2.93
C ARG A 91 -19.57 -19.25 2.00
N PRO A 92 -19.13 -18.36 1.09
CA PRO A 92 -20.01 -17.78 0.09
C PRO A 92 -20.38 -18.80 -0.99
N ASP A 93 -21.46 -18.51 -1.74
CA ASP A 93 -21.87 -19.34 -2.88
C ASP A 93 -20.84 -19.27 -4.01
N ASP A 94 -20.34 -18.06 -4.30
CA ASP A 94 -19.20 -17.83 -5.20
C ASP A 94 -17.95 -17.48 -4.38
N LEU A 95 -16.88 -18.27 -4.55
CA LEU A 95 -15.63 -18.03 -3.85
C LEU A 95 -14.98 -16.70 -4.27
N GLU A 96 -15.21 -16.21 -5.49
CA GLU A 96 -14.68 -14.92 -5.96
C GLU A 96 -15.15 -13.72 -5.11
N ASP A 97 -16.28 -13.83 -4.41
CA ASP A 97 -16.81 -12.79 -3.54
C ASP A 97 -15.85 -12.47 -2.38
N VAL A 98 -15.03 -13.44 -1.96
CA VAL A 98 -14.07 -13.23 -0.86
C VAL A 98 -12.90 -12.35 -1.27
N ALA A 99 -12.68 -12.09 -2.55
CA ALA A 99 -11.54 -11.32 -3.03
C ALA A 99 -11.49 -9.89 -2.46
N PHE A 100 -12.63 -9.35 -2.03
CA PHE A 100 -12.76 -8.03 -1.42
C PHE A 100 -13.02 -8.09 0.10
N TRP A 101 -12.98 -9.28 0.70
CA TRP A 101 -13.17 -9.43 2.14
C TRP A 101 -11.91 -9.02 2.91
N PRO A 102 -12.06 -8.50 4.13
CA PRO A 102 -10.91 -8.24 4.98
C PRO A 102 -10.21 -9.55 5.36
N VAL A 103 -8.88 -9.50 5.52
CA VAL A 103 -8.06 -10.65 5.92
C VAL A 103 -8.57 -11.33 7.18
N THR A 104 -9.19 -10.58 8.10
CA THR A 104 -9.78 -11.13 9.33
C THR A 104 -10.91 -12.13 9.05
N LYS A 105 -11.68 -11.95 7.98
CA LYS A 105 -12.71 -12.90 7.54
C LYS A 105 -12.12 -14.08 6.76
N LEU A 106 -11.15 -13.82 5.89
CA LEU A 106 -10.43 -14.87 5.15
C LEU A 106 -9.74 -15.86 6.11
N ALA A 107 -9.06 -15.33 7.12
CA ALA A 107 -8.44 -16.12 8.18
C ALA A 107 -9.46 -17.00 8.90
N ARG A 108 -10.67 -16.47 9.15
CA ARG A 108 -11.73 -17.23 9.80
C ARG A 108 -12.30 -18.32 8.90
N LEU A 109 -12.44 -18.10 7.59
CA LEU A 109 -12.85 -19.14 6.64
C LEU A 109 -11.87 -20.32 6.64
N ILE A 110 -10.56 -20.02 6.61
CA ILE A 110 -9.50 -21.04 6.65
C ILE A 110 -9.47 -21.76 8.00
N GLU A 111 -9.47 -21.01 9.11
CA GLU A 111 -9.45 -21.57 10.47
C GLU A 111 -10.64 -22.50 10.73
N SER A 112 -11.82 -22.11 10.27
CA SER A 112 -13.04 -22.93 10.37
C SER A 112 -13.15 -24.01 9.29
N ARG A 113 -12.15 -24.13 8.40
CA ARG A 113 -12.06 -25.11 7.31
C ARG A 113 -13.22 -25.06 6.32
N GLN A 114 -13.84 -23.90 6.17
CA GLN A 114 -14.90 -23.66 5.19
C GLN A 114 -14.36 -23.43 3.78
N VAL A 115 -13.12 -22.93 3.71
CA VAL A 115 -12.32 -22.78 2.50
C VAL A 115 -10.91 -23.23 2.86
N SER A 116 -10.24 -24.00 2.00
CA SER A 116 -8.85 -24.38 2.23
C SER A 116 -7.89 -23.26 1.82
N SER A 117 -6.68 -23.22 2.39
CA SER A 117 -5.62 -22.30 1.97
C SER A 117 -5.29 -22.50 0.49
N LEU A 118 -5.20 -23.75 0.03
CA LEU A 118 -4.98 -24.09 -1.38
C LEU A 118 -6.12 -23.56 -2.24
N GLU A 119 -7.37 -23.81 -1.84
CA GLU A 119 -8.55 -23.34 -2.56
C GLU A 119 -8.59 -21.81 -2.69
N LEU A 120 -8.31 -21.07 -1.61
CA LEU A 120 -8.22 -19.61 -1.64
C LEU A 120 -7.08 -19.12 -2.54
N THR A 121 -5.94 -19.82 -2.50
CA THR A 121 -4.76 -19.53 -3.33
C THR A 121 -5.07 -19.74 -4.81
N GLU A 122 -5.76 -20.83 -5.18
CA GLU A 122 -6.19 -21.09 -6.55
C GLU A 122 -7.07 -19.99 -7.11
N MET A 123 -8.03 -19.50 -6.31
CA MET A 123 -8.90 -18.40 -6.70
C MET A 123 -8.09 -17.14 -7.00
N TYR A 124 -7.16 -16.74 -6.12
CA TYR A 124 -6.34 -15.55 -6.38
C TYR A 124 -5.37 -15.73 -7.56
N LEU A 125 -4.78 -16.92 -7.75
CA LEU A 125 -3.95 -17.21 -8.93
C LEU A 125 -4.76 -17.09 -10.23
N ALA A 126 -6.00 -17.60 -10.24
CA ALA A 126 -6.90 -17.47 -11.38
C ALA A 126 -7.23 -16.00 -11.69
N ARG A 127 -7.52 -15.19 -10.66
CA ARG A 127 -7.72 -13.74 -10.81
C ARG A 127 -6.51 -13.03 -11.37
N LEU A 128 -5.31 -13.33 -10.86
CA LEU A 128 -4.08 -12.73 -11.36
C LEU A 128 -3.89 -13.04 -12.86
N LYS A 129 -4.04 -14.30 -13.27
CA LYS A 129 -3.97 -14.69 -14.69
C LYS A 129 -5.00 -13.97 -15.56
N LYS A 130 -6.20 -13.74 -15.03
CA LYS A 130 -7.29 -13.07 -15.75
C LYS A 130 -7.06 -11.57 -15.92
N TYR A 131 -6.63 -10.87 -14.87
CA TYR A 131 -6.61 -9.40 -14.84
C TYR A 131 -5.24 -8.78 -15.03
N ASP A 132 -4.14 -9.46 -14.68
CA ASP A 132 -2.79 -8.93 -14.77
C ASP A 132 -2.37 -8.46 -16.18
N PRO A 133 -2.81 -9.08 -17.31
CA PRO A 133 -2.50 -8.56 -18.64
C PRO A 133 -2.95 -7.10 -18.87
N HIS A 134 -3.95 -6.64 -18.11
CA HIS A 134 -4.50 -5.28 -18.18
C HIS A 134 -3.97 -4.39 -17.05
N LEU A 135 -3.85 -4.94 -15.83
CA LEU A 135 -3.47 -4.19 -14.64
C LEU A 135 -1.95 -4.07 -14.44
N ARG A 136 -1.17 -5.03 -14.94
CA ARG A 136 0.29 -5.13 -14.80
C ARG A 136 0.73 -4.96 -13.35
N CYS A 137 0.10 -5.72 -12.45
CA CYS A 137 0.30 -5.62 -11.01
C CYS A 137 1.27 -6.66 -10.44
N VAL A 138 1.64 -7.68 -11.22
CA VAL A 138 2.60 -8.73 -10.81
C VAL A 138 3.79 -8.78 -11.76
N VAL A 139 5.00 -8.67 -11.20
CA VAL A 139 6.25 -8.79 -11.97
C VAL A 139 6.72 -10.25 -12.03
N THR A 140 6.57 -10.98 -10.93
CA THR A 140 6.94 -12.40 -10.82
C THR A 140 5.80 -13.15 -10.16
N LEU A 141 5.13 -14.03 -10.91
CA LEU A 141 4.06 -14.88 -10.39
C LEU A 141 4.66 -16.20 -9.87
N THR A 142 4.53 -16.47 -8.58
CA THR A 142 5.17 -17.60 -7.88
C THR A 142 4.21 -18.78 -7.69
N GLU A 143 3.55 -19.22 -8.76
CA GLU A 143 2.43 -20.18 -8.68
C GLU A 143 2.77 -21.47 -7.93
N GLU A 144 3.89 -22.11 -8.27
CA GLU A 144 4.29 -23.38 -7.68
C GLU A 144 4.56 -23.24 -6.18
N LEU A 145 5.30 -22.19 -5.80
CA LEU A 145 5.56 -21.89 -4.40
C LEU A 145 4.28 -21.60 -3.62
N ALA A 146 3.36 -20.82 -4.22
CA ALA A 146 2.09 -20.49 -3.60
C ALA A 146 1.26 -21.76 -3.33
N ARG A 147 1.16 -22.66 -4.32
CA ARG A 147 0.48 -23.96 -4.18
C ARG A 147 1.11 -24.84 -3.11
N GLN A 148 2.44 -24.95 -3.12
CA GLN A 148 3.20 -25.75 -2.16
C GLN A 148 2.99 -25.25 -0.72
N GLN A 149 3.12 -23.94 -0.50
CA GLN A 149 2.94 -23.34 0.82
C GLN A 149 1.49 -23.45 1.32
N ALA A 150 0.51 -23.29 0.42
CA ALA A 150 -0.90 -23.41 0.75
C ALA A 150 -1.28 -24.85 1.15
N ALA A 151 -0.78 -25.85 0.40
CA ALA A 151 -0.96 -27.26 0.75
C ALA A 151 -0.31 -27.62 2.10
N GLN A 152 0.87 -27.05 2.38
CA GLN A 152 1.53 -27.22 3.67
C GLN A 152 0.70 -26.60 4.82
N ALA A 153 0.18 -25.39 4.64
CA ALA A 153 -0.67 -24.74 5.62
C ALA A 153 -1.95 -25.57 5.88
N ASP A 154 -2.59 -26.08 4.83
CA ASP A 154 -3.77 -26.96 4.96
C ASP A 154 -3.46 -28.23 5.77
N ALA A 155 -2.31 -28.87 5.52
CA ALA A 155 -1.87 -30.05 6.28
C ALA A 155 -1.65 -29.75 7.77
N GLU A 156 -1.05 -28.62 8.09
CA GLU A 156 -0.81 -28.20 9.47
C GLU A 156 -2.10 -27.83 10.19
N ILE A 157 -3.01 -27.12 9.51
CA ILE A 157 -4.34 -26.79 10.02
C ILE A 157 -5.13 -28.07 10.29
N ALA A 158 -5.07 -29.05 9.38
CA ALA A 158 -5.70 -30.36 9.56
C ALA A 158 -5.18 -31.07 10.81
N ALA A 159 -3.88 -30.97 11.08
CA ALA A 159 -3.21 -31.51 12.26
C ALA A 159 -3.47 -30.71 13.57
N GLY A 160 -4.22 -29.59 13.51
CA GLY A 160 -4.53 -28.75 14.66
C GLY A 160 -3.48 -27.67 14.97
N ASN A 161 -2.46 -27.52 14.12
CA ASN A 161 -1.37 -26.57 14.29
C ASN A 161 -1.68 -25.22 13.61
N TYR A 162 -2.71 -24.51 14.09
CA TYR A 162 -3.04 -23.19 13.55
C TYR A 162 -2.12 -22.11 14.12
N ARG A 163 -1.23 -21.55 13.29
CA ARG A 163 -0.19 -20.59 13.69
C ARG A 163 -0.69 -19.16 13.93
N GLY A 164 -1.95 -18.85 13.59
CA GLY A 164 -2.56 -17.53 13.73
C GLY A 164 -3.20 -17.01 12.44
N ARG A 165 -3.67 -15.75 12.45
CA ARG A 165 -4.55 -15.19 11.40
C ARG A 165 -3.96 -15.08 9.99
N LEU A 166 -2.64 -15.18 9.86
CA LEU A 166 -2.00 -15.16 8.55
C LEU A 166 -1.68 -16.57 8.05
N HIS A 167 -1.99 -17.62 8.84
CA HIS A 167 -1.69 -18.99 8.47
C HIS A 167 -2.55 -19.43 7.29
N GLY A 168 -1.90 -19.70 6.15
CA GLY A 168 -2.56 -20.08 4.90
C GLY A 168 -3.14 -18.92 4.08
N ILE A 169 -2.88 -17.66 4.46
CA ILE A 169 -3.32 -16.50 3.68
C ILE A 169 -2.33 -16.25 2.52
N PRO A 170 -2.79 -16.26 1.25
CA PRO A 170 -1.94 -15.87 0.13
C PRO A 170 -1.66 -14.37 0.18
N TRP A 171 -0.45 -13.97 -0.19
CA TRP A 171 0.00 -12.59 -0.12
C TRP A 171 0.97 -12.25 -1.25
N GLY A 172 1.15 -10.96 -1.53
CA GLY A 172 2.08 -10.44 -2.51
C GLY A 172 3.18 -9.62 -1.85
N ALA A 173 4.42 -9.81 -2.31
CA ALA A 173 5.57 -9.02 -1.89
C ALA A 173 5.87 -7.94 -2.93
N LYS A 174 6.22 -6.73 -2.48
CA LYS A 174 6.80 -5.73 -3.39
C LYS A 174 8.12 -6.27 -3.94
N ASP A 175 8.43 -5.99 -5.21
CA ASP A 175 9.70 -6.34 -5.87
C ASP A 175 10.92 -5.56 -5.32
N LEU A 176 10.89 -5.20 -4.04
CA LEU A 176 11.99 -4.73 -3.21
C LEU A 176 12.41 -5.79 -2.18
N LEU A 177 11.56 -6.79 -1.94
CA LEU A 177 11.74 -7.83 -0.93
C LEU A 177 12.34 -9.08 -1.59
N ALA A 178 13.57 -9.40 -1.22
CA ALA A 178 14.26 -10.56 -1.76
C ALA A 178 13.57 -11.86 -1.35
N VAL A 179 13.40 -12.77 -2.31
CA VAL A 179 12.95 -14.15 -2.09
C VAL A 179 13.93 -15.08 -2.79
N LYS A 180 14.54 -15.98 -2.03
CA LYS A 180 15.52 -16.93 -2.54
C LYS A 180 14.91 -17.78 -3.67
N GLY A 181 15.61 -17.85 -4.79
CA GLY A 181 15.18 -18.60 -5.98
C GLY A 181 14.29 -17.81 -6.96
N TYR A 182 13.94 -16.56 -6.64
CA TYR A 182 13.16 -15.67 -7.50
C TYR A 182 13.94 -14.40 -7.83
N LYS A 183 13.54 -13.72 -8.90
CA LYS A 183 14.13 -12.41 -9.26
C LYS A 183 13.69 -11.35 -8.27
N THR A 184 14.56 -10.38 -8.03
CA THR A 184 14.25 -9.17 -7.27
C THR A 184 14.84 -7.99 -8.01
N THR A 185 14.01 -7.33 -8.81
CA THR A 185 14.48 -6.40 -9.86
C THR A 185 14.44 -4.94 -9.46
N TRP A 186 13.85 -4.64 -8.30
CA TRP A 186 13.67 -3.27 -7.80
C TRP A 186 12.95 -2.34 -8.76
N GLY A 187 12.23 -2.89 -9.75
CA GLY A 187 11.61 -2.13 -10.82
C GLY A 187 12.58 -1.33 -11.69
N ALA A 188 13.87 -1.69 -11.76
CA ALA A 188 14.87 -0.94 -12.52
C ALA A 188 15.49 -1.80 -13.64
N MET A 189 15.60 -1.21 -14.84
CA MET A 189 16.16 -1.89 -16.03
C MET A 189 17.54 -2.53 -15.81
N PRO A 190 18.50 -1.91 -15.09
CA PRO A 190 19.80 -2.54 -14.82
C PRO A 190 19.71 -3.83 -13.99
N TYR A 191 18.65 -4.00 -13.20
CA TYR A 191 18.48 -5.11 -12.27
C TYR A 191 17.39 -6.10 -12.73
N LYS A 192 16.92 -6.00 -13.98
CA LYS A 192 15.84 -6.86 -14.53
C LYS A 192 16.11 -8.37 -14.40
N ASP A 193 17.38 -8.78 -14.31
CA ASP A 193 17.82 -10.17 -14.18
C ASP A 193 18.47 -10.47 -12.82
N GLN A 194 18.40 -9.53 -11.87
CA GLN A 194 18.97 -9.68 -10.54
C GLN A 194 18.26 -10.79 -9.75
N VAL A 195 19.07 -11.65 -9.14
CA VAL A 195 18.65 -12.68 -8.18
C VAL A 195 19.47 -12.50 -6.92
N ILE A 196 18.79 -12.34 -5.78
CA ILE A 196 19.42 -12.22 -4.48
C ILE A 196 19.19 -13.54 -3.74
N ASN A 197 20.26 -14.25 -3.42
CA ASN A 197 20.19 -15.60 -2.83
C ASN A 197 19.92 -15.60 -1.31
N GLN A 198 18.99 -14.76 -0.86
CA GLN A 198 18.54 -14.67 0.52
C GLN A 198 17.09 -14.20 0.58
N ASN A 199 16.42 -14.46 1.70
CA ASN A 199 15.11 -13.87 1.94
C ASN A 199 15.27 -12.53 2.66
N ALA A 200 14.38 -11.57 2.36
CA ALA A 200 14.21 -10.41 3.21
C ALA A 200 13.58 -10.85 4.55
N THR A 201 13.96 -10.21 5.66
CA THR A 201 13.50 -10.60 7.01
C THR A 201 11.98 -10.68 7.14
N VAL A 202 11.23 -9.78 6.47
CA VAL A 202 9.76 -9.80 6.50
C VAL A 202 9.16 -11.01 5.77
N VAL A 203 9.88 -11.61 4.83
CA VAL A 203 9.46 -12.83 4.10
C VAL A 203 9.64 -14.07 4.98
N GLU A 204 10.60 -14.04 5.91
CA GLU A 204 10.91 -15.17 6.79
C GLU A 204 9.98 -15.30 8.01
N ARG A 205 9.22 -14.25 8.33
CA ARG A 205 8.40 -14.12 9.53
C ARG A 205 6.94 -14.48 9.27
#